data_AF-A0AAW8WGZ7-F1
#
_entry.id   AF-A0AAW8WGZ7-F1
#
_cell.length_a   1.000
_cell.length_b   1.000
_cell.length_c   1.000
_cell.angle_alpha   90.00
_cell.angle_beta   90.00
_cell.angle_gamma   90.00
#
_symmetry.space_group_name_H-M   'P 1'
#
loop_
_entity.id
_entity.type
_entity.pdbx_description
1 polymer ?
#
loop_
_entity_poly.entity_id
_entity_poly.type
_entity_poly.pdbx_seq_one_letter_code
_entity_poly.pdbx_strand_id
1 'polypeptide(L)'
;MAQTRRKLGIYTSNLNTVRRALNQEPLLAATKFLASLPTIWQQGHLIAMHAGVDWRWPLAQQTRDTLLWIRDDYYFDSGGQPHRNLFDRVLVTGHTPVQSFENPQMGYVKLQADAEDTPRYVIDGGSRSGLFDGGICALTLTTQGKVARMKRVINRKIYDGQQLVTPEMVSGS
;
A
#
# COMPACT_ATOMS: atom_id res chain seq x y z
N MET A 1 19.79 -0.75 -4.22
CA MET A 1 19.97 0.67 -3.83
C MET A 1 21.03 1.42 -4.66
N ALA A 2 22.22 0.86 -4.92
CA ALA A 2 23.29 1.56 -5.66
C ALA A 2 22.90 1.98 -7.09
N GLN A 3 22.08 1.17 -7.78
CA GLN A 3 21.67 1.42 -9.16
C GLN A 3 20.68 2.58 -9.30
N THR A 4 19.75 2.75 -8.34
CA THR A 4 18.74 3.84 -8.37
C THR A 4 19.39 5.21 -8.17
N ARG A 5 20.31 5.34 -7.22
CA ARG A 5 21.01 6.62 -6.95
C ARG A 5 21.81 7.09 -8.15
N ARG A 6 22.51 6.18 -8.84
CA ARG A 6 23.25 6.50 -10.07
C ARG A 6 22.34 6.99 -11.20
N LYS A 7 21.14 6.42 -11.34
CA LYS A 7 20.12 6.91 -12.29
C LYS A 7 19.62 8.32 -11.97
N LEU A 8 19.75 8.77 -10.73
CA LEU A 8 19.45 10.13 -10.28
C LEU A 8 20.67 11.06 -10.37
N GLY A 9 21.79 10.62 -10.96
CA GLY A 9 23.04 11.38 -11.03
C GLY A 9 23.86 11.40 -9.73
N ILE A 10 23.53 10.55 -8.75
CA ILE A 10 24.20 10.49 -7.44
C ILE A 10 25.12 9.26 -7.38
N TYR A 11 26.43 9.49 -7.44
CA TYR A 11 27.44 8.42 -7.52
C TYR A 11 28.09 8.04 -6.18
N THR A 12 27.75 8.74 -5.10
CA THR A 12 28.27 8.49 -3.75
C THR A 12 27.30 7.69 -2.89
N SER A 13 27.84 6.97 -1.90
CA SER A 13 27.09 6.30 -0.83
C SER A 13 27.07 7.08 0.47
N ASN A 14 27.82 8.19 0.58
CA ASN A 14 27.83 9.04 1.78
C ASN A 14 26.44 9.67 1.98
N LEU A 15 25.78 9.38 3.09
CA LEU A 15 24.39 9.78 3.33
C LEU A 15 24.20 11.31 3.37
N ASN A 16 25.16 12.06 3.90
CA ASN A 16 25.08 13.52 3.93
C ASN A 16 25.16 14.11 2.52
N THR A 17 26.07 13.59 1.68
CA THR A 17 26.17 14.02 0.29
C THR A 17 24.96 13.59 -0.53
N VAL A 18 24.43 12.38 -0.32
CA VAL A 18 23.18 11.92 -0.95
C VAL A 18 22.02 12.83 -0.55
N ARG A 19 21.86 13.13 0.74
CA ARG A 19 20.81 14.03 1.24
C ARG A 19 20.91 15.41 0.60
N ARG A 20 22.12 15.97 0.51
CA ARG A 20 22.34 17.26 -0.13
C ARG A 20 21.94 17.22 -1.61
N ALA A 21 22.40 16.22 -2.36
CA ALA A 21 22.09 16.08 -3.78
C ALA A 21 20.59 15.89 -4.05
N LEU A 22 19.87 15.16 -3.19
CA LEU A 22 18.42 15.00 -3.28
C LEU A 22 17.67 16.32 -3.03
N ASN A 23 18.26 17.25 -2.29
CA ASN A 23 17.66 18.55 -1.95
C ASN A 23 18.29 19.71 -2.78
N GLN A 24 18.73 19.41 -4.00
CA GLN A 24 19.22 20.38 -4.97
C GLN A 24 18.56 20.14 -6.33
N GLU A 25 18.62 21.13 -7.22
CA GLU A 25 18.16 20.96 -8.60
C GLU A 25 18.95 19.83 -9.29
N PRO A 26 18.31 19.01 -10.14
CA PRO A 26 16.91 19.08 -10.58
C PRO A 26 15.89 18.35 -9.68
N LEU A 27 16.33 17.79 -8.54
CA LEU A 27 15.50 16.91 -7.69
C LEU A 27 14.71 17.66 -6.62
N LEU A 28 15.04 18.92 -6.35
CA LEU A 28 14.48 19.74 -5.28
C LEU A 28 12.94 19.81 -5.33
N ALA A 29 12.37 20.01 -6.51
CA ALA A 29 10.91 20.09 -6.66
C ALA A 29 10.22 18.76 -6.26
N ALA A 30 10.76 17.63 -6.73
CA ALA A 30 10.24 16.31 -6.41
C ALA A 30 10.38 15.98 -4.92
N THR A 31 11.52 16.31 -4.30
CA THR A 31 11.74 16.03 -2.87
C THR A 31 10.93 16.94 -1.96
N LYS A 32 10.73 18.22 -2.32
CA LYS A 32 9.78 19.10 -1.61
C LYS A 32 8.35 18.57 -1.66
N PHE A 33 7.90 18.12 -2.85
CA PHE A 33 6.59 17.50 -3.00
C PHE A 33 6.45 16.25 -2.12
N LEU A 34 7.41 15.33 -2.16
CA LEU A 34 7.36 14.11 -1.33
C LEU A 34 7.38 14.42 0.18
N ALA A 35 8.10 15.47 0.59
CA ALA A 35 8.15 15.90 1.98
C ALA A 35 6.84 16.55 2.46
N SER A 36 6.03 17.12 1.56
CA SER A 36 4.76 17.76 1.91
C SER A 36 3.57 16.79 1.96
N LEU A 37 3.73 15.54 1.50
CA LEU A 37 2.65 14.56 1.53
C LEU A 37 2.29 14.15 2.98
N PRO A 38 0.99 14.13 3.33
CA PRO A 38 0.57 13.65 4.64
C PRO A 38 0.80 12.14 4.76
N THR A 39 1.06 11.67 5.98
CA THR A 39 1.19 10.22 6.26
C THR A 39 -0.17 9.55 6.48
N ILE A 40 -1.20 10.34 6.78
CA ILE A 40 -2.60 9.91 6.91
C ILE A 40 -3.47 10.86 6.11
N TRP A 41 -4.32 10.32 5.25
CA TRP A 41 -5.42 11.05 4.62
C TRP A 41 -6.75 10.56 5.21
N GLN A 42 -7.68 11.48 5.46
CA GLN A 42 -8.98 11.15 6.04
C GLN A 42 -10.08 11.93 5.35
N GLN A 43 -11.20 11.27 5.05
CA GLN A 43 -12.41 11.91 4.58
C GLN A 43 -13.65 11.08 4.95
N GLY A 44 -14.55 11.65 5.76
CA GLY A 44 -15.74 10.95 6.23
C GLY A 44 -15.36 9.62 6.91
N HIS A 45 -15.97 8.52 6.48
CA HIS A 45 -15.72 7.19 7.05
C HIS A 45 -14.44 6.50 6.50
N LEU A 46 -13.63 7.18 5.67
CA LEU A 46 -12.43 6.62 5.05
C LEU A 46 -11.15 7.19 5.67
N ILE A 47 -10.19 6.30 5.90
CA ILE A 47 -8.80 6.66 6.23
C ILE A 47 -7.87 5.91 5.30
N ALA A 48 -6.87 6.61 4.75
CA ALA A 48 -5.81 6.01 3.97
C ALA A 48 -4.43 6.34 4.57
N MET A 49 -3.55 5.34 4.57
CA MET A 49 -2.15 5.47 4.99
C MET A 49 -1.29 4.45 4.24
N HIS A 50 0.04 4.56 4.33
CA HIS A 50 0.91 3.70 3.52
C HIS A 50 0.90 2.24 3.98
N ALA A 51 1.21 1.97 5.25
CA ALA A 51 1.41 0.61 5.75
C ALA A 51 0.33 0.17 6.74
N GLY A 52 0.07 0.96 7.78
CA GLY A 52 -0.90 0.61 8.83
C GLY A 52 -0.69 1.40 10.10
N VAL A 53 -1.23 0.89 11.20
CA VAL A 53 -1.21 1.50 12.54
C VAL A 53 -0.79 0.50 13.59
N ASP A 54 -0.21 0.99 14.67
CA ASP A 54 -0.07 0.25 15.91
C ASP A 54 -1.38 0.35 16.70
N TRP A 55 -2.05 -0.77 16.90
CA TRP A 55 -3.36 -0.85 17.56
C TRP A 55 -3.39 -0.36 19.01
N ARG A 56 -2.21 -0.23 19.65
CA ARG A 56 -2.10 0.28 21.02
C ARG A 56 -2.31 1.79 21.13
N TRP A 57 -2.23 2.51 20.00
CA TRP A 57 -2.24 3.97 19.99
C TRP A 57 -3.37 4.54 19.13
N PRO A 58 -3.99 5.66 19.54
CA PRO A 58 -4.92 6.38 18.67
C PRO A 58 -4.19 6.96 17.45
N LEU A 59 -4.93 7.26 16.37
CA LEU A 59 -4.36 7.77 15.11
C LEU A 59 -3.44 8.99 15.28
N ALA A 60 -3.81 9.91 16.19
CA ALA A 60 -3.04 11.13 16.46
C ALA A 60 -1.68 10.88 17.13
N GLN A 61 -1.46 9.68 17.69
CA GLN A 61 -0.23 9.29 18.38
C GLN A 61 0.60 8.28 17.58
N GLN A 62 0.18 7.96 16.36
CA GLN A 62 0.94 7.07 15.47
C GLN A 62 2.27 7.73 15.08
N THR A 63 3.35 6.95 15.12
CA THR A 63 4.64 7.44 14.65
C THR A 63 4.71 7.40 13.12
N ARG A 64 5.51 8.28 12.52
CA ARG A 64 5.77 8.25 11.07
C ARG A 64 6.34 6.91 10.62
N ASP A 65 7.17 6.29 11.44
CA ASP A 65 7.80 5.01 11.10
C ASP A 65 6.74 3.89 11.02
N THR A 66 5.87 3.80 12.03
CA THR A 66 4.74 2.88 12.05
C THR A 66 3.86 3.03 10.81
N LEU A 67 3.41 4.26 10.51
CA LEU A 67 2.53 4.55 9.37
C LEU A 67 3.12 4.16 8.01
N LEU A 68 4.45 4.10 7.91
CA LEU A 68 5.18 3.81 6.67
C LEU A 68 5.71 2.38 6.56
N TRP A 69 5.87 1.66 7.69
CA TRP A 69 6.65 0.42 7.69
C TRP A 69 6.08 -0.76 8.48
N ILE A 70 5.00 -0.57 9.25
CA ILE A 70 4.39 -1.68 9.99
C ILE A 70 3.91 -2.80 9.04
N ARG A 71 3.95 -4.04 9.52
CA ARG A 71 3.54 -5.23 8.74
C ARG A 71 2.59 -6.09 9.57
N ASP A 72 3.03 -7.27 9.99
CA ASP A 72 2.18 -8.33 10.52
C ASP A 72 1.39 -7.88 11.75
N ASP A 73 2.00 -7.10 12.65
CA ASP A 73 1.33 -6.53 13.85
C ASP A 73 0.12 -5.64 13.51
N TYR A 74 0.07 -5.05 12.31
CA TYR A 74 -1.11 -4.34 11.85
C TYR A 74 -2.17 -5.30 11.31
N TYR A 75 -1.77 -6.33 10.58
CA TYR A 75 -2.70 -7.23 9.89
C TYR A 75 -3.35 -8.25 10.81
N PHE A 76 -2.57 -8.86 11.71
CA PHE A 76 -2.95 -10.04 12.47
C PHE A 76 -2.83 -9.83 13.98
N ASP A 77 -3.64 -10.57 14.74
CA ASP A 77 -3.51 -10.68 16.18
C ASP A 77 -2.49 -11.77 16.57
N SER A 78 -2.29 -11.99 17.87
CA SER A 78 -1.36 -13.01 18.38
C SER A 78 -1.75 -14.45 18.01
N GLY A 79 -3.00 -14.68 17.61
CA GLY A 79 -3.49 -15.97 17.13
C GLY A 79 -3.38 -16.14 15.61
N GLY A 80 -2.82 -15.16 14.89
CA GLY A 80 -2.71 -15.16 13.44
C GLY A 80 -4.02 -14.85 12.72
N GLN A 81 -5.07 -14.46 13.44
CA GLN A 81 -6.34 -14.04 12.83
C GLN A 81 -6.26 -12.56 12.45
N PRO A 82 -7.04 -12.08 11.46
CA PRO A 82 -7.08 -10.65 11.15
C PRO A 82 -7.41 -9.83 12.40
N HIS A 83 -6.56 -8.86 12.73
CA HIS A 83 -6.78 -7.98 13.88
C HIS A 83 -8.09 -7.20 13.71
N ARG A 84 -8.86 -7.03 14.80
CA ARG A 84 -10.09 -6.21 14.76
C ARG A 84 -9.75 -4.75 14.50
N ASN A 85 -10.50 -4.09 13.63
CA ASN A 85 -10.34 -2.66 13.42
C ASN A 85 -10.84 -1.89 14.65
N LEU A 86 -9.92 -1.22 15.36
CA LEU A 86 -10.24 -0.40 16.53
C LEU A 86 -10.66 1.03 16.16
N PHE A 87 -10.67 1.36 14.88
CA PHE A 87 -11.17 2.63 14.37
C PHE A 87 -12.53 2.39 13.73
N ASP A 88 -13.52 3.20 14.08
CA ASP A 88 -14.87 3.20 13.48
C ASP A 88 -14.87 3.82 12.08
N ARG A 89 -13.89 3.43 11.25
CA ARG A 89 -13.60 3.92 9.90
C ARG A 89 -12.95 2.83 9.07
N VAL A 90 -13.30 2.79 7.80
CA VAL A 90 -12.64 1.92 6.83
C VAL A 90 -11.22 2.38 6.60
N LEU A 91 -10.27 1.46 6.79
CA LEU A 91 -8.85 1.72 6.58
C LEU A 91 -8.42 1.22 5.20
N VAL A 92 -7.62 2.01 4.49
CA VAL A 92 -7.02 1.64 3.21
C VAL A 92 -5.50 1.75 3.33
N THR A 93 -4.80 0.65 3.06
CA THR A 93 -3.34 0.57 3.13
C THR A 93 -2.74 -0.07 1.89
N GLY A 94 -1.44 0.08 1.71
CA GLY A 94 -0.64 -0.64 0.73
C GLY A 94 0.55 -1.28 1.43
N HIS A 95 1.76 -1.05 0.90
CA HIS A 95 3.04 -1.44 1.48
C HIS A 95 3.37 -2.94 1.43
N THR A 96 2.46 -3.79 1.91
CA THR A 96 2.60 -5.24 1.86
C THR A 96 1.84 -5.76 0.63
N PRO A 97 2.54 -6.31 -0.37
CA PRO A 97 1.89 -6.91 -1.53
C PRO A 97 0.85 -7.95 -1.12
N VAL A 98 -0.30 -7.94 -1.77
CA VAL A 98 -1.41 -8.87 -1.52
C VAL A 98 -0.99 -10.33 -1.70
N GLN A 99 0.06 -10.59 -2.47
CA GLN A 99 0.62 -11.92 -2.67
C GLN A 99 1.32 -12.50 -1.44
N SER A 100 1.56 -11.69 -0.40
CA SER A 100 2.05 -12.15 0.90
C SER A 100 0.95 -12.71 1.80
N PHE A 101 -0.32 -12.67 1.37
CA PHE A 101 -1.47 -13.18 2.13
C PHE A 101 -1.97 -14.52 1.56
N GLU A 102 -2.69 -15.28 2.38
CA GLU A 102 -3.40 -16.49 1.95
C GLU A 102 -4.51 -16.09 0.96
N ASN A 103 -4.37 -16.48 -0.32
CA ASN A 103 -5.19 -16.09 -1.50
C ASN A 103 -4.64 -14.89 -2.33
N PRO A 104 -3.46 -15.04 -2.96
CA PRO A 104 -2.75 -13.97 -3.68
C PRO A 104 -3.44 -13.48 -4.96
N GLN A 105 -4.44 -14.23 -5.46
CA GLN A 105 -5.01 -14.05 -6.79
C GLN A 105 -5.97 -12.86 -6.92
N MET A 106 -6.27 -12.16 -5.82
CA MET A 106 -7.11 -10.96 -5.79
C MET A 106 -6.22 -9.72 -5.69
N GLY A 107 -6.52 -8.68 -6.45
CA GLY A 107 -5.69 -7.45 -6.48
C GLY A 107 -5.70 -6.63 -5.19
N TYR A 108 -6.53 -7.01 -4.22
CA TYR A 108 -6.59 -6.42 -2.89
C TYR A 108 -6.99 -7.51 -1.89
N VAL A 109 -6.70 -7.28 -0.62
CA VAL A 109 -7.18 -8.09 0.50
C VAL A 109 -8.15 -7.25 1.33
N LYS A 110 -9.31 -7.84 1.64
CA LYS A 110 -10.22 -7.31 2.67
C LYS A 110 -9.93 -8.04 3.97
N LEU A 111 -9.57 -7.32 5.02
CA LEU A 111 -9.35 -7.85 6.36
C LEU A 111 -10.47 -7.39 7.29
N GLN A 112 -11.03 -8.36 8.02
CA GLN A 112 -12.02 -8.19 9.08
C GLN A 112 -11.80 -9.32 10.09
N ALA A 113 -11.90 -9.02 11.38
CA ALA A 113 -11.87 -10.04 12.43
C ALA A 113 -13.15 -10.92 12.42
N ASP A 114 -14.31 -10.30 12.12
CA ASP A 114 -15.60 -10.97 11.97
C ASP A 114 -16.58 -10.12 11.16
N ALA A 115 -17.84 -10.56 11.04
CA ALA A 115 -18.85 -9.92 10.21
C ALA A 115 -19.20 -8.48 10.66
N GLU A 116 -19.03 -8.17 11.96
CA GLU A 116 -19.35 -6.87 12.56
C GLU A 116 -18.12 -5.93 12.58
N ASP A 117 -16.94 -6.42 12.21
CA ASP A 117 -15.72 -5.60 12.17
C ASP A 117 -15.74 -4.59 11.01
N THR A 118 -15.26 -3.37 11.23
CA THR A 118 -15.17 -2.38 10.15
C THR A 118 -14.01 -2.75 9.22
N PRO A 119 -14.22 -2.90 7.90
CA PRO A 119 -13.24 -3.52 7.04
C PRO A 119 -11.98 -2.67 6.82
N ARG A 120 -10.88 -3.39 6.57
CA ARG A 120 -9.60 -2.83 6.15
C ARG A 120 -9.26 -3.36 4.76
N TYR A 121 -8.78 -2.50 3.87
CA TYR A 121 -8.45 -2.84 2.49
C TYR A 121 -6.95 -2.65 2.23
N VAL A 122 -6.26 -3.75 1.92
CA VAL A 122 -4.85 -3.73 1.49
C VAL A 122 -4.82 -3.76 -0.03
N ILE A 123 -4.38 -2.67 -0.67
CA ILE A 123 -4.49 -2.48 -2.14
C ILE A 123 -3.15 -2.52 -2.88
N ASP A 124 -2.09 -3.04 -2.25
CA ASP A 124 -0.80 -3.21 -2.92
C ASP A 124 -0.82 -4.45 -3.82
N GLY A 125 -1.16 -4.25 -5.09
CA GLY A 125 -1.18 -5.33 -6.09
C GLY A 125 0.19 -5.90 -6.46
N GLY A 126 1.28 -5.45 -5.85
CA GLY A 126 2.61 -6.03 -6.06
C GLY A 126 3.20 -5.73 -7.43
N SER A 127 2.99 -4.53 -7.99
CA SER A 127 3.48 -4.12 -9.34
C SER A 127 4.99 -4.28 -9.57
N ARG A 128 5.78 -4.47 -8.52
CA ARG A 128 7.23 -4.73 -8.56
C ARG A 128 7.65 -6.03 -7.86
N SER A 129 6.72 -6.94 -7.60
CA SER A 129 7.00 -8.24 -6.99
C SER A 129 7.76 -9.20 -7.90
N GLY A 130 7.61 -9.05 -9.23
CA GLY A 130 8.10 -10.01 -10.21
C GLY A 130 7.17 -11.21 -10.41
N LEU A 131 6.07 -11.29 -9.67
CA LEU A 131 5.03 -12.31 -9.85
C LEU A 131 4.19 -12.00 -11.09
N PHE A 132 3.67 -13.05 -11.74
CA PHE A 132 2.94 -12.91 -13.00
C PHE A 132 1.65 -12.08 -12.86
N ASP A 133 1.03 -12.09 -11.68
CA ASP A 133 -0.18 -11.33 -11.36
C ASP A 133 0.11 -10.01 -10.60
N GLY A 134 1.40 -9.67 -10.49
CA GLY A 134 1.89 -8.43 -9.93
C GLY A 134 1.47 -7.24 -10.79
N GLY A 135 0.77 -6.29 -10.18
CA GLY A 135 0.18 -5.18 -10.92
C GLY A 135 -0.20 -3.99 -10.06
N ILE A 136 -0.84 -3.02 -10.69
CA ILE A 136 -1.46 -1.89 -10.00
C ILE A 136 -2.92 -2.25 -9.76
N CYS A 137 -3.39 -2.13 -8.52
CA CYS A 137 -4.79 -2.28 -8.16
C CYS A 137 -5.38 -0.92 -7.77
N ALA A 138 -6.64 -0.71 -8.14
CA ALA A 138 -7.42 0.43 -7.68
C ALA A 138 -8.81 -0.02 -7.22
N LEU A 139 -9.23 0.49 -6.06
CA LEU A 139 -10.59 0.36 -5.53
C LEU A 139 -11.32 1.69 -5.66
N THR A 140 -12.57 1.63 -6.10
CA THR A 140 -13.54 2.71 -5.93
C THR A 140 -14.42 2.34 -4.75
N LEU A 141 -14.40 3.16 -3.70
CA LEU A 141 -15.22 2.99 -2.51
C LEU A 141 -16.37 4.00 -2.51
N THR A 142 -17.52 3.60 -1.96
CA THR A 142 -18.56 4.56 -1.57
C THR A 142 -18.08 5.41 -0.39
N THR A 143 -18.83 6.46 -0.05
CA THR A 143 -18.54 7.30 1.13
C THR A 143 -18.60 6.52 2.44
N GLN A 144 -19.28 5.37 2.46
CA GLN A 144 -19.35 4.43 3.59
C GLN A 144 -18.32 3.30 3.49
N GLY A 145 -17.38 3.36 2.53
CA GLY A 145 -16.32 2.38 2.38
C GLY A 145 -16.71 1.05 1.76
N LYS A 146 -17.91 0.93 1.17
CA LYS A 146 -18.27 -0.26 0.39
C LYS A 146 -17.55 -0.24 -0.96
N VAL A 147 -16.97 -1.37 -1.38
CA VAL A 147 -16.39 -1.51 -2.73
C VAL A 147 -17.48 -1.37 -3.79
N ALA A 148 -17.37 -0.33 -4.62
CA ALA A 148 -18.26 -0.08 -5.76
C ALA A 148 -17.66 -0.61 -7.07
N ARG A 149 -16.34 -0.54 -7.22
CA ARG A 149 -15.61 -1.06 -8.39
C ARG A 149 -14.18 -1.42 -7.99
N MET A 150 -13.60 -2.35 -8.73
CA MET A 150 -12.20 -2.70 -8.63
C MET A 150 -11.63 -2.95 -10.03
N LYS A 151 -10.43 -2.42 -10.29
CA LYS A 151 -9.67 -2.68 -11.52
C LYS A 151 -8.22 -3.02 -11.19
N ARG A 152 -7.63 -3.87 -12.02
CA ARG A 152 -6.21 -4.23 -11.96
C ARG A 152 -5.55 -3.98 -13.30
N VAL A 153 -4.30 -3.57 -13.28
CA VAL A 153 -3.44 -3.50 -14.46
C VAL A 153 -2.25 -4.42 -14.25
N ILE A 154 -2.15 -5.46 -15.06
CA ILE A 154 -1.07 -6.45 -15.04
C ILE A 154 -0.51 -6.53 -16.46
N ASN A 155 0.81 -6.35 -16.62
CA ASN A 155 1.48 -6.33 -17.92
C ASN A 155 0.74 -5.49 -18.99
N ARG A 156 0.31 -4.26 -18.62
CA ARG A 156 -0.43 -3.31 -19.48
C ARG A 156 -1.84 -3.74 -19.91
N LYS A 157 -2.34 -4.88 -19.45
CA LYS A 157 -3.72 -5.33 -19.67
C LYS A 157 -4.58 -4.96 -18.45
N ILE A 158 -5.81 -4.54 -18.71
CA ILE A 158 -6.79 -4.18 -17.66
C ILE A 158 -7.65 -5.40 -17.37
N TYR A 159 -7.80 -5.74 -16.10
CA TYR A 159 -8.65 -6.82 -15.63
C TYR A 159 -9.68 -6.26 -14.65
N ASP A 160 -10.85 -6.90 -14.62
CA ASP A 160 -11.78 -6.70 -13.52
C ASP A 160 -11.20 -7.28 -12.24
N GLY A 161 -11.43 -6.58 -11.14
CA GLY A 161 -10.74 -6.88 -9.90
C GLY A 161 -10.94 -8.28 -9.31
N GLN A 162 -12.16 -8.81 -9.48
CA GLN A 162 -12.56 -10.14 -9.04
C GLN A 162 -12.24 -11.23 -10.08
N GLN A 163 -11.77 -10.84 -11.26
CA GLN A 163 -11.38 -11.80 -12.28
C GLN A 163 -10.12 -12.53 -11.81
N LEU A 164 -10.21 -13.86 -11.77
CA LEU A 164 -9.03 -14.69 -11.60
C LEU A 164 -8.14 -14.51 -12.84
N VAL A 165 -6.89 -14.10 -12.61
CA VAL A 165 -5.89 -13.92 -13.67
C VAL A 165 -4.96 -15.12 -13.64
N THR A 166 -4.79 -15.79 -14.78
CA THR A 166 -3.86 -16.90 -14.94
C THR A 166 -2.59 -16.46 -15.69
N PRO A 167 -1.47 -17.20 -15.58
CA PRO A 167 -0.26 -16.90 -16.33
C PRO A 167 -0.49 -16.79 -17.84
N GLU A 168 -1.33 -17.66 -18.42
CA GLU A 168 -1.63 -17.69 -19.87
C GLU A 168 -2.31 -16.42 -20.36
N MET A 169 -3.20 -15.84 -19.53
CA MET A 169 -3.88 -14.58 -19.83
C MET A 169 -2.88 -13.40 -19.88
N VAL A 170 -1.80 -13.48 -19.11
CA VAL A 170 -0.76 -12.45 -19.03
C VAL A 170 0.31 -12.65 -20.10
N SER A 171 0.70 -13.90 -20.39
CA SER A 171 1.78 -14.29 -21.32
C SER A 171 1.36 -14.40 -22.78
N GLY A 172 0.05 -14.51 -23.08
CA GLY A 172 -0.49 -14.52 -24.45
C GLY A 172 -0.42 -13.16 -25.14
N SER A 173 0.80 -12.68 -25.40
CA SER A 173 1.11 -11.50 -26.21
C SER A 173 2.46 -11.68 -26.90
#